data_AF-A0A942ZCM8-F1
#
_entry.id   AF-A0A942ZCM8-F1
#
_cell.length_a   1.000
_cell.length_b   1.000
_cell.length_c   1.000
_cell.angle_alpha   90.00
_cell.angle_beta   90.00
_cell.angle_gamma   90.00
#
_symmetry.space_group_name_H-M   'P 1'
#
loop_
_entity.id
_entity.type
_entity.pdbx_description
1 polymer ?
#
loop_
_entity_poly.entity_id
_entity_poly.type
_entity_poly.pdbx_seq_one_letter_code
_entity_poly.pdbx_strand_id
1 'polypeptide(L)'
;MNNKDLLTEFFAKKNYSYLKEVLKNSSSNYEKGFLARIYLEEKNYQKAAELYEQAGMLFEYGRCQLLQGEFNKTKDIWGSIKEENPAVLWGKSLLEFINLYVINIPTFFQIRAFLEVDLDALLNANLITYCENIVNGAHLLAQNNQESYKFIGRVFVNNGYFDLADLFLQKAKDVCYVDPEVHFLLAKCYIHNKDIQSARKALETSLEKGFGYYPAKKLLDEINLS
;
A
#
# COMPACT_ATOMS: atom_id res chain seq x y z
N MET A 1 -11.60 26.76 -3.96
CA MET A 1 -10.40 27.07 -3.12
C MET A 1 -9.20 27.23 -4.05
N ASN A 2 -8.11 27.94 -3.70
CA ASN A 2 -6.90 27.90 -4.53
C ASN A 2 -6.21 26.54 -4.38
N ASN A 3 -5.65 26.00 -5.47
CA ASN A 3 -4.97 24.70 -5.50
C ASN A 3 -3.84 24.60 -4.47
N LYS A 4 -3.04 25.67 -4.28
CA LYS A 4 -1.95 25.66 -3.30
C LYS A 4 -2.45 25.45 -1.88
N ASP A 5 -3.54 26.12 -1.52
CA ASP A 5 -4.12 26.02 -0.19
C ASP A 5 -4.72 24.63 0.00
N LEU A 6 -5.43 24.11 -1.01
CA LEU A 6 -6.00 22.75 -0.97
C LEU A 6 -4.91 21.70 -0.72
N LEU A 7 -3.81 21.76 -1.47
CA LEU A 7 -2.69 20.84 -1.32
C LEU A 7 -2.03 20.96 0.06
N THR A 8 -1.90 22.19 0.58
CA THR A 8 -1.31 22.45 1.90
C THR A 8 -2.18 21.87 3.02
N GLU A 9 -3.48 22.15 2.98
CA GLU A 9 -4.43 21.64 3.97
C GLU A 9 -4.54 20.11 3.91
N PHE A 10 -4.48 19.52 2.72
CA PHE A 10 -4.63 18.07 2.55
C PHE A 10 -3.37 17.30 2.94
N PHE A 11 -2.21 17.66 2.38
CA PHE A 11 -0.97 16.88 2.55
C PHE A 11 -0.16 17.29 3.78
N ALA A 12 -0.03 18.60 4.04
CA ALA A 12 0.85 19.09 5.10
C ALA A 12 0.13 19.13 6.46
N LYS A 13 -1.09 19.67 6.49
CA LYS A 13 -1.84 19.84 7.74
C LYS A 13 -2.81 18.70 8.04
N LYS A 14 -3.23 17.94 7.03
CA LYS A 14 -4.22 16.85 7.14
C LYS A 14 -5.53 17.29 7.80
N ASN A 15 -5.99 18.50 7.49
CA ASN A 15 -7.20 19.10 8.06
C ASN A 15 -8.47 18.60 7.35
N TYR A 16 -8.74 17.30 7.44
CA TYR A 16 -9.81 16.64 6.68
C TYR A 16 -11.21 17.15 7.03
N SER A 17 -11.51 17.44 8.30
CA SER A 17 -12.81 17.98 8.71
C SER A 17 -13.10 19.34 8.08
N TYR A 18 -12.10 20.22 8.04
CA TYR A 18 -12.23 21.54 7.40
C TYR A 18 -12.41 21.39 5.89
N LEU A 19 -11.57 20.58 5.24
CA LEU A 19 -11.64 20.36 3.79
C LEU A 19 -12.98 19.75 3.36
N LYS A 20 -13.54 18.83 4.14
CA LYS A 20 -14.85 18.23 3.87
C LYS A 20 -15.95 19.30 3.83
N GLU A 21 -15.95 20.24 4.76
CA GLU A 21 -16.91 21.34 4.80
C GLU A 21 -16.75 22.32 3.63
N VAL A 22 -15.51 22.61 3.24
CA VAL A 22 -15.22 23.50 2.10
C VAL A 22 -15.59 22.86 0.76
N LEU A 23 -15.34 21.56 0.61
CA LEU A 23 -15.46 20.85 -0.67
C LEU A 23 -16.86 20.25 -0.90
N LYS A 24 -17.72 20.15 0.11
CA LYS A 24 -19.04 19.47 0.01
C LYS A 24 -19.94 19.95 -1.13
N ASN A 25 -19.83 21.24 -1.49
CA ASN A 25 -20.63 21.87 -2.53
C ASN A 25 -19.84 22.17 -3.81
N SER A 26 -18.66 21.60 -3.98
CA SER A 26 -17.85 21.85 -5.16
C SER A 26 -18.44 21.22 -6.41
N SER A 27 -18.45 21.99 -7.50
CA SER A 27 -18.78 21.51 -8.85
C SER A 27 -17.55 21.02 -9.63
N SER A 28 -16.33 21.24 -9.13
CA SER A 28 -15.09 20.88 -9.83
C SER A 28 -14.75 19.41 -9.63
N ASN A 29 -14.49 18.69 -10.74
CA ASN A 29 -14.06 17.29 -10.69
C ASN A 29 -12.78 17.10 -9.88
N TYR A 30 -11.87 18.09 -9.93
CA TYR A 30 -10.63 18.07 -9.17
C TYR A 30 -10.90 18.12 -7.66
N GLU A 31 -11.73 19.07 -7.22
CA GLU A 31 -12.11 19.22 -5.80
C GLU A 31 -12.95 18.04 -5.30
N LYS A 32 -13.83 17.48 -6.14
CA LYS A 32 -14.56 16.23 -5.85
C LYS A 32 -13.61 15.04 -5.64
N GLY A 33 -12.56 14.93 -6.44
CA GLY A 33 -11.52 13.91 -6.26
C GLY A 33 -10.84 14.01 -4.89
N PHE A 34 -10.53 15.21 -4.42
CA PHE A 34 -9.98 15.42 -3.07
C PHE A 34 -10.99 15.05 -1.98
N LEU A 35 -12.26 15.43 -2.14
CA LEU A 35 -13.30 15.05 -1.20
C LEU A 35 -13.48 13.53 -1.14
N ALA A 36 -13.43 12.84 -2.29
CA ALA A 36 -13.50 11.39 -2.37
C ALA A 36 -12.31 10.71 -1.67
N ARG A 37 -11.09 11.28 -1.78
CA ARG A 37 -9.92 10.81 -1.03
C ARG A 37 -10.10 10.94 0.48
N ILE A 38 -10.72 12.01 0.97
CA ILE A 38 -11.02 12.15 2.40
C ILE A 38 -11.95 11.02 2.86
N TYR A 39 -13.01 10.73 2.11
CA TYR A 39 -13.91 9.62 2.44
C TYR A 39 -13.22 8.24 2.35
N LEU A 40 -12.24 8.05 1.47
CA LEU A 40 -11.40 6.84 1.44
C LEU A 40 -10.60 6.65 2.73
N GLU A 41 -9.97 7.72 3.24
CA GLU A 41 -9.22 7.68 4.52
C GLU A 41 -10.16 7.37 5.70
N GLU A 42 -11.40 7.85 5.65
CA GLU A 42 -12.47 7.53 6.61
C GLU A 42 -13.05 6.11 6.43
N LYS A 43 -12.54 5.32 5.48
CA LYS A 43 -13.06 3.99 5.06
C LYS A 43 -14.53 4.02 4.59
N ASN A 44 -15.05 5.19 4.22
CA ASN A 44 -16.38 5.34 3.63
C ASN A 44 -16.29 5.17 2.09
N TYR A 45 -16.07 3.92 1.68
CA TYR A 45 -15.86 3.56 0.27
C TYR A 45 -17.08 3.84 -0.60
N GLN A 46 -18.29 3.72 -0.07
CA GLN A 46 -19.53 4.01 -0.79
C GLN A 46 -19.57 5.49 -1.19
N LYS A 47 -19.33 6.40 -0.24
CA LYS A 47 -19.39 7.84 -0.53
C LYS A 47 -18.24 8.29 -1.43
N ALA A 48 -17.05 7.72 -1.24
CA ALA A 48 -15.94 7.94 -2.14
C ALA A 48 -16.26 7.50 -3.58
N ALA A 49 -16.89 6.33 -3.75
CA ALA A 49 -17.27 5.80 -5.05
C ALA A 49 -18.23 6.74 -5.80
N GLU A 50 -19.29 7.22 -5.13
CA GLU A 50 -20.24 8.18 -5.72
C GLU A 50 -19.53 9.44 -6.25
N LEU A 51 -18.57 9.96 -5.49
CA LEU A 51 -17.85 11.18 -5.86
C LEU A 51 -16.88 10.95 -7.03
N TYR A 52 -16.17 9.82 -7.06
CA TYR A 52 -15.29 9.48 -8.17
C TYR A 52 -16.07 9.21 -9.46
N GLU A 53 -17.22 8.54 -9.37
CA GLU A 53 -18.11 8.32 -10.50
C GLU A 53 -18.60 9.67 -11.07
N GLN A 54 -19.07 10.58 -10.22
CA GLN A 54 -19.47 11.93 -10.62
C GLN A 54 -18.33 12.77 -11.20
N ALA A 55 -17.09 12.54 -10.76
CA ALA A 55 -15.91 13.24 -11.25
C ALA A 55 -15.34 12.64 -12.56
N GLY A 56 -15.90 11.52 -13.04
CA GLY A 56 -15.40 10.80 -14.22
C GLY A 56 -14.09 10.05 -13.97
N MET A 57 -13.70 9.84 -12.71
CA MET A 57 -12.47 9.15 -12.31
C MET A 57 -12.75 7.65 -12.20
N LEU A 58 -12.89 6.99 -13.35
CA LEU A 58 -13.37 5.61 -13.44
C LEU A 58 -12.44 4.58 -12.77
N PHE A 59 -11.13 4.80 -12.79
CA PHE A 59 -10.18 3.89 -12.16
C PHE A 59 -10.34 3.90 -10.64
N GLU A 60 -10.37 5.09 -10.05
CA GLU A 60 -10.59 5.32 -8.62
C GLU A 60 -11.97 4.87 -8.17
N TYR A 61 -13.00 5.07 -9.00
CA TYR A 61 -14.33 4.51 -8.77
C TYR A 61 -14.28 2.98 -8.69
N GLY A 62 -13.67 2.31 -9.66
CA GLY A 62 -13.49 0.86 -9.65
C GLY A 62 -12.69 0.36 -8.44
N ARG A 63 -11.68 1.12 -7.99
CA ARG A 63 -10.91 0.84 -6.77
C ARG A 63 -11.79 0.91 -5.51
N CYS A 64 -12.71 1.88 -5.42
CA CYS A 64 -13.67 1.95 -4.32
C CYS A 64 -14.65 0.78 -4.33
N GLN A 65 -15.10 0.32 -5.50
CA GLN A 65 -15.93 -0.89 -5.62
C GLN A 65 -15.14 -2.12 -5.17
N LEU A 66 -13.86 -2.21 -5.51
CA LEU A 66 -13.01 -3.34 -5.11
C LEU A 66 -12.88 -3.41 -3.59
N LEU A 67 -12.66 -2.27 -2.93
CA LEU A 67 -12.59 -2.15 -1.47
C LEU A 67 -13.91 -2.45 -0.75
N GLN A 68 -15.04 -2.41 -1.47
CA GLN A 68 -16.33 -2.88 -0.97
C GLN A 68 -16.54 -4.38 -1.18
N GLY A 69 -15.60 -5.08 -1.82
CA GLY A 69 -15.71 -6.49 -2.16
C GLY A 69 -16.39 -6.76 -3.51
N GLU A 70 -16.77 -5.72 -4.26
CA GLU A 70 -17.54 -5.84 -5.51
C GLU A 70 -16.66 -6.18 -6.73
N PHE A 71 -16.05 -7.38 -6.71
CA PHE A 71 -15.06 -7.80 -7.71
C PHE A 71 -15.57 -7.74 -9.15
N ASN A 72 -16.76 -8.29 -9.41
CA ASN A 72 -17.32 -8.33 -10.77
C ASN A 72 -17.58 -6.92 -11.30
N LYS A 73 -18.11 -6.04 -10.45
CA LYS A 73 -18.35 -4.65 -10.81
C LYS A 73 -17.04 -3.91 -11.09
N THR A 74 -16.00 -4.11 -10.27
CA THR A 74 -14.67 -3.56 -10.55
C THR A 74 -14.12 -4.04 -11.89
N LYS A 75 -14.26 -5.34 -12.18
CA LYS A 75 -13.83 -5.94 -13.45
C LYS A 75 -14.52 -5.27 -14.64
N ASP A 76 -15.83 -5.06 -14.56
CA ASP A 76 -16.58 -4.39 -15.62
C ASP A 76 -16.16 -2.92 -15.79
N ILE A 77 -15.98 -2.19 -14.69
CA ILE A 77 -15.55 -0.78 -14.70
C ILE A 77 -14.16 -0.66 -15.32
N TRP A 78 -13.16 -1.39 -14.82
CA TRP A 78 -11.79 -1.31 -15.34
C TRP A 78 -11.66 -1.88 -16.75
N GLY A 79 -12.51 -2.85 -17.13
CA GLY A 79 -12.63 -3.34 -18.49
C GLY A 79 -13.18 -2.31 -19.48
N SER A 80 -14.01 -1.38 -19.01
CA SER A 80 -14.57 -0.30 -19.84
C SER A 80 -13.57 0.83 -20.15
N ILE A 81 -12.47 0.94 -19.39
CA ILE A 81 -11.46 1.97 -19.57
C ILE A 81 -10.59 1.63 -20.79
N LYS A 82 -10.75 2.42 -21.86
CA LYS A 82 -10.03 2.23 -23.13
C LYS A 82 -8.57 2.67 -23.08
N GLU A 83 -8.25 3.62 -22.22
CA GLU A 83 -6.88 4.15 -22.10
C GLU A 83 -6.04 3.20 -21.25
N GLU A 84 -4.96 2.68 -21.83
CA GLU A 84 -4.02 1.83 -21.12
C GLU A 84 -2.91 2.68 -20.50
N ASN A 85 -3.13 3.07 -19.24
CA ASN A 85 -2.10 3.67 -18.40
C ASN A 85 -1.59 2.67 -17.36
N PRO A 86 -0.45 2.93 -16.69
CA PRO A 86 0.13 1.99 -15.74
C PRO A 86 -0.81 1.56 -14.61
N ALA A 87 -1.69 2.44 -14.15
CA ALA A 87 -2.65 2.15 -13.08
C ALA A 87 -3.76 1.19 -13.57
N VAL A 88 -4.32 1.43 -14.76
CA VAL A 88 -5.34 0.55 -15.36
C VAL A 88 -4.76 -0.85 -15.63
N LEU A 89 -3.54 -0.92 -16.19
CA LEU A 89 -2.85 -2.18 -16.43
C LEU A 89 -2.51 -2.92 -15.12
N TRP A 90 -2.12 -2.19 -14.08
CA TRP A 90 -1.95 -2.75 -12.75
C TRP A 90 -3.28 -3.29 -12.21
N GLY A 91 -4.37 -2.53 -12.30
CA GLY A 91 -5.69 -2.94 -11.82
C GLY A 91 -6.18 -4.23 -12.50
N LYS A 92 -6.02 -4.34 -13.83
CA LYS A 92 -6.32 -5.58 -14.56
C LYS A 92 -5.51 -6.77 -14.02
N SER A 93 -4.21 -6.59 -13.85
CA SER A 93 -3.33 -7.63 -13.30
C SER A 93 -3.70 -7.96 -11.84
N LEU A 94 -4.02 -6.97 -11.02
CA LEU A 94 -4.44 -7.15 -9.63
C LEU A 94 -5.69 -8.04 -9.55
N LEU A 95 -6.68 -7.85 -10.44
CA LEU A 95 -7.85 -8.74 -10.51
C LEU A 95 -7.48 -10.18 -10.88
N GLU A 96 -6.49 -10.37 -11.76
CA GLU A 96 -5.99 -11.69 -12.14
C GLU A 96 -5.32 -12.41 -10.94
N PHE A 97 -4.53 -11.69 -10.14
CA PHE A 97 -3.96 -12.21 -8.89
C PHE A 97 -5.05 -12.56 -7.87
N ILE A 98 -6.03 -11.67 -7.68
CA ILE A 98 -7.16 -11.91 -6.77
C ILE A 98 -7.95 -13.15 -7.19
N ASN A 99 -8.10 -13.41 -8.49
CA ASN A 99 -8.83 -14.55 -9.03
C ASN A 99 -7.95 -15.81 -9.27
N LEU A 100 -6.68 -15.79 -8.87
CA LEU A 100 -5.72 -16.89 -9.05
C LEU A 100 -5.53 -17.35 -10.51
N TYR A 101 -5.82 -16.48 -11.48
CA TYR A 101 -5.65 -16.76 -12.91
C TYR A 101 -4.80 -15.67 -13.55
N VAL A 102 -3.50 -15.72 -13.26
CA VAL A 102 -2.51 -14.72 -13.69
C VAL A 102 -2.06 -14.99 -15.12
N ILE A 103 -2.34 -14.05 -16.02
CA ILE A 103 -1.89 -14.04 -17.42
C ILE A 103 -0.79 -12.99 -17.57
N ASN A 104 -0.99 -11.81 -16.97
CA ASN A 104 -0.14 -10.65 -17.10
C ASN A 104 0.60 -10.38 -15.79
N ILE A 105 1.92 -10.51 -15.80
CA ILE A 105 2.76 -10.16 -14.64
C ILE A 105 3.07 -8.66 -14.71
N PRO A 106 2.72 -7.87 -13.66
CA PRO A 106 3.00 -6.44 -13.63
C PRO A 106 4.49 -6.10 -13.81
N THR A 107 4.78 -4.97 -14.45
CA THR A 107 6.15 -4.47 -14.63
C THR A 107 6.76 -4.00 -13.31
N PHE A 108 8.09 -3.85 -13.30
CA PHE A 108 8.84 -3.33 -12.15
C PHE A 108 8.22 -2.05 -11.55
N PHE A 109 7.90 -1.07 -12.40
CA PHE A 109 7.35 0.22 -11.97
C PHE A 109 5.91 0.12 -11.46
N GLN A 110 5.09 -0.76 -12.03
CA GLN A 110 3.73 -0.99 -11.53
C GLN A 110 3.77 -1.61 -10.14
N ILE A 111 4.60 -2.64 -9.93
CA ILE A 111 4.77 -3.27 -8.62
C ILE A 111 5.23 -2.23 -7.60
N ARG A 112 6.27 -1.46 -7.94
CA ARG A 112 6.83 -0.43 -7.06
C ARG A 112 5.82 0.67 -6.71
N ALA A 113 4.94 1.03 -7.63
CA ALA A 113 3.98 2.10 -7.43
C ALA A 113 2.73 1.66 -6.65
N PHE A 114 2.28 0.41 -6.82
CA PHE A 114 0.92 0.03 -6.43
C PHE A 114 0.81 -1.15 -5.46
N LEU A 115 1.75 -2.10 -5.44
CA LEU A 115 1.60 -3.34 -4.66
C LEU A 115 1.38 -3.06 -3.17
N GLU A 116 2.25 -2.25 -2.57
CA GLU A 116 2.17 -1.93 -1.14
C GLU A 116 0.85 -1.19 -0.82
N VAL A 117 0.52 -0.19 -1.63
CA VAL A 117 -0.62 0.70 -1.42
C VAL A 117 -1.96 -0.04 -1.56
N ASP A 118 -2.09 -0.94 -2.55
CA ASP A 118 -3.32 -1.70 -2.74
C ASP A 118 -3.44 -2.88 -1.78
N LEU A 119 -2.34 -3.57 -1.48
CA LEU A 119 -2.37 -4.66 -0.49
C LEU A 119 -2.75 -4.13 0.89
N ASP A 120 -2.19 -2.98 1.31
CA ASP A 120 -2.53 -2.32 2.57
C ASP A 120 -4.00 -1.87 2.60
N ALA A 121 -4.50 -1.28 1.51
CA ALA A 121 -5.89 -0.85 1.42
C ALA A 121 -6.88 -2.02 1.49
N LEU A 122 -6.60 -3.12 0.78
CA LEU A 122 -7.41 -4.35 0.81
C LEU A 122 -7.43 -4.98 2.21
N LEU A 123 -6.27 -5.02 2.88
CA LEU A 123 -6.15 -5.56 4.23
C LEU A 123 -6.96 -4.71 5.23
N ASN A 124 -6.87 -3.38 5.10
CA ASN A 124 -7.64 -2.43 5.91
C ASN A 124 -9.16 -2.48 5.67
N ALA A 125 -9.58 -2.98 4.52
CA ALA A 125 -10.97 -3.26 4.15
C ALA A 125 -11.44 -4.67 4.56
N ASN A 126 -10.60 -5.44 5.29
CA ASN A 126 -10.87 -6.82 5.69
C ASN A 126 -11.12 -7.80 4.52
N LEU A 127 -10.57 -7.52 3.34
CA LEU A 127 -10.67 -8.39 2.17
C LEU A 127 -9.58 -9.47 2.19
N ILE A 128 -9.59 -10.28 3.25
CA ILE A 128 -8.50 -11.23 3.57
C ILE A 128 -8.23 -12.21 2.42
N THR A 129 -9.27 -12.78 1.81
CA THR A 129 -9.11 -13.70 0.67
C THR A 129 -8.42 -13.04 -0.53
N TYR A 130 -8.65 -11.74 -0.76
CA TYR A 130 -7.99 -11.03 -1.86
C TYR A 130 -6.50 -10.86 -1.54
N CYS A 131 -6.18 -10.45 -0.31
CA CYS A 131 -4.81 -10.34 0.15
C CYS A 131 -4.07 -11.68 0.07
N GLU A 132 -4.70 -12.77 0.53
CA GLU A 132 -4.14 -14.12 0.50
C GLU A 132 -3.78 -14.56 -0.93
N ASN A 133 -4.71 -14.37 -1.87
CA ASN A 133 -4.48 -14.74 -3.27
C ASN A 133 -3.35 -13.92 -3.91
N ILE A 134 -3.25 -12.63 -3.60
CA ILE A 134 -2.15 -11.77 -4.06
C ILE A 134 -0.81 -12.27 -3.51
N VAL A 135 -0.71 -12.53 -2.20
CA VAL A 135 0.58 -12.92 -1.59
C VAL A 135 0.99 -14.36 -1.93
N ASN A 136 0.05 -15.26 -2.22
CA ASN A 136 0.34 -16.57 -2.79
C ASN A 136 1.05 -16.45 -4.16
N GLY A 137 0.68 -15.42 -4.94
CA GLY A 137 1.34 -15.06 -6.19
C GLY A 137 2.64 -14.27 -6.05
N ALA A 138 3.15 -14.00 -4.84
CA ALA A 138 4.29 -13.10 -4.62
C ALA A 138 5.56 -13.47 -5.40
N HIS A 139 5.79 -14.76 -5.65
CA HIS A 139 6.92 -15.23 -6.45
C HIS A 139 6.86 -14.77 -7.91
N LEU A 140 5.66 -14.61 -8.49
CA LEU A 140 5.46 -14.06 -9.83
C LEU A 140 5.80 -12.56 -9.87
N LEU A 141 5.36 -11.82 -8.85
CA LEU A 141 5.71 -10.39 -8.71
C LEU A 141 7.23 -10.21 -8.56
N ALA A 142 7.86 -11.07 -7.77
CA ALA A 142 9.30 -11.05 -7.52
C ALA A 142 10.15 -11.31 -8.77
N GLN A 143 9.62 -11.94 -9.83
CA GLN A 143 10.32 -12.11 -11.11
C GLN A 143 10.62 -10.76 -11.77
N ASN A 144 9.68 -9.83 -11.68
CA ASN A 144 9.82 -8.50 -12.27
C ASN A 144 10.32 -7.45 -11.27
N ASN A 145 10.12 -7.66 -9.97
CA ASN A 145 10.63 -6.77 -8.93
C ASN A 145 10.95 -7.54 -7.64
N GLN A 146 12.23 -7.80 -7.39
CA GLN A 146 12.67 -8.54 -6.19
C GLN A 146 12.28 -7.86 -4.86
N GLU A 147 12.01 -6.55 -4.86
CA GLU A 147 11.51 -5.81 -3.69
C GLU A 147 10.06 -6.19 -3.32
N SER A 148 9.34 -6.97 -4.15
CA SER A 148 7.97 -7.43 -3.85
C SER A 148 7.84 -8.07 -2.47
N TYR A 149 8.81 -8.90 -2.07
CA TYR A 149 8.79 -9.53 -0.75
C TYR A 149 8.94 -8.50 0.39
N LYS A 150 9.76 -7.45 0.18
CA LYS A 150 9.89 -6.34 1.14
C LYS A 150 8.58 -5.54 1.22
N PHE A 151 7.97 -5.22 0.08
CA PHE A 151 6.70 -4.48 0.06
C PHE A 151 5.60 -5.23 0.80
N ILE A 152 5.43 -6.53 0.53
CA ILE A 152 4.47 -7.39 1.24
C ILE A 152 4.79 -7.47 2.73
N GLY A 153 6.05 -7.74 3.09
CA GLY A 153 6.49 -7.81 4.48
C GLY A 153 6.23 -6.51 5.25
N ARG A 154 6.47 -5.36 4.62
CA ARG A 154 6.18 -4.05 5.20
C ARG A 154 4.68 -3.86 5.49
N VAL A 155 3.81 -4.22 4.56
CA VAL A 155 2.35 -4.13 4.79
C VAL A 155 1.96 -4.94 6.03
N PHE A 156 2.48 -6.15 6.16
CA PHE A 156 2.22 -6.98 7.33
C PHE A 156 2.77 -6.39 8.63
N VAL A 157 3.99 -5.86 8.64
CA VAL A 157 4.55 -5.15 9.81
C VAL A 157 3.66 -3.98 10.23
N ASN A 158 3.20 -3.18 9.26
CA ASN A 158 2.39 -1.99 9.54
C ASN A 158 1.00 -2.34 10.10
N ASN A 159 0.48 -3.51 9.75
CA ASN A 159 -0.82 -4.00 10.22
C ASN A 159 -0.72 -5.00 11.38
N GLY A 160 0.48 -5.23 11.93
CA GLY A 160 0.70 -6.08 13.11
C GLY A 160 0.73 -7.59 12.85
N TYR A 161 0.77 -8.04 11.60
CA TYR A 161 0.86 -9.44 11.22
C TYR A 161 2.33 -9.91 11.21
N PHE A 162 3.00 -9.88 12.36
CA PHE A 162 4.46 -10.08 12.45
C PHE A 162 4.93 -11.47 12.01
N ASP A 163 4.16 -12.54 12.23
CA ASP A 163 4.54 -13.89 11.79
C ASP A 163 4.57 -14.00 10.24
N LEU A 164 3.57 -13.43 9.58
CA LEU A 164 3.54 -13.35 8.11
C LEU A 164 4.62 -12.40 7.60
N ALA A 165 4.83 -11.27 8.28
CA ALA A 165 5.87 -10.33 7.94
C ALA A 165 7.25 -11.00 7.94
N ASP A 166 7.60 -11.75 8.99
CA ASP A 166 8.89 -12.44 9.08
C ASP A 166 9.08 -13.40 7.89
N LEU A 167 8.08 -14.23 7.57
CA LEU A 167 8.15 -15.15 6.42
C LEU A 167 8.54 -14.44 5.11
N PHE A 168 7.90 -13.30 4.81
CA PHE A 168 8.18 -12.54 3.59
C PHE A 168 9.50 -11.75 3.69
N LEU A 169 9.85 -11.24 4.85
CA LEU A 169 11.09 -10.47 5.06
C LEU A 169 12.33 -11.36 5.07
N GLN A 170 12.23 -12.62 5.53
CA GLN A 170 13.33 -13.58 5.38
C GLN A 170 13.60 -13.86 3.90
N LYS A 171 12.55 -14.06 3.08
CA LYS A 171 12.70 -14.16 1.62
C LYS A 171 13.29 -12.88 1.03
N ALA A 172 12.81 -11.71 1.46
CA ALA A 172 13.34 -10.43 1.00
C ALA A 172 14.82 -10.26 1.34
N LYS A 173 15.27 -10.74 2.51
CA LYS A 173 16.67 -10.72 2.93
C LYS A 173 17.54 -11.59 2.04
N ASP A 174 17.03 -12.73 1.57
CA ASP A 174 17.77 -13.62 0.67
C ASP A 174 18.02 -12.99 -0.71
N VAL A 175 17.10 -12.15 -1.20
CA VAL A 175 17.23 -11.49 -2.54
C VAL A 175 17.80 -10.08 -2.47
N CYS A 176 17.46 -9.33 -1.42
CA CYS A 176 17.76 -7.91 -1.25
C CYS A 176 18.55 -7.65 0.04
N TYR A 177 19.54 -8.49 0.36
CA TYR A 177 20.34 -8.39 1.60
C TYR A 177 20.97 -7.01 1.83
N VAL A 178 21.30 -6.27 0.77
CA VAL A 178 21.93 -4.95 0.89
C VAL A 178 20.93 -3.83 1.22
N ASP A 179 19.64 -4.11 1.20
CA ASP A 179 18.62 -3.11 1.54
C ASP A 179 18.54 -2.95 3.06
N PRO A 180 18.91 -1.77 3.61
CA PRO A 180 18.88 -1.53 5.06
C PRO A 180 17.48 -1.69 5.65
N GLU A 181 16.44 -1.44 4.85
CA GLU A 181 15.06 -1.46 5.31
C GLU A 181 14.54 -2.85 5.61
N VAL A 182 15.01 -3.87 4.86
CA VAL A 182 14.67 -5.27 5.12
C VAL A 182 15.12 -5.67 6.53
N HIS A 183 16.35 -5.31 6.90
CA HIS A 183 16.89 -5.58 8.24
C HIS A 183 16.16 -4.79 9.32
N PHE A 184 15.81 -3.54 9.07
CA PHE A 184 15.01 -2.73 9.99
C PHE A 184 13.63 -3.34 10.25
N LEU A 185 12.93 -3.81 9.21
CA LEU A 185 11.63 -4.46 9.33
C LEU A 185 11.73 -5.81 10.05
N LEU A 186 12.78 -6.60 9.80
CA LEU A 186 13.07 -7.83 10.55
C LEU A 186 13.30 -7.54 12.04
N ALA A 187 14.01 -6.45 12.37
CA ALA A 187 14.19 -6.06 13.76
C ALA A 187 12.85 -5.81 14.48
N LYS A 188 11.88 -5.17 13.81
CA LYS A 188 10.53 -5.01 14.36
C LYS A 188 9.84 -6.35 14.63
N CYS A 189 10.02 -7.34 13.76
CA CYS A 189 9.49 -8.69 13.96
C CYS A 189 10.16 -9.38 15.17
N TYR A 190 11.48 -9.28 15.30
CA TYR A 190 12.21 -9.85 16.44
C TYR A 190 11.82 -9.20 17.77
N ILE A 191 11.62 -7.87 17.81
CA ILE A 191 11.13 -7.16 19.01
C ILE A 191 9.75 -7.67 19.41
N HIS A 192 8.84 -7.85 18.45
CA HIS A 192 7.52 -8.42 18.72
C HIS A 192 7.62 -9.81 19.35
N ASN A 193 8.54 -10.64 18.85
CA ASN A 193 8.83 -11.97 19.36
C ASN A 193 9.69 -11.99 20.64
N LYS A 194 9.99 -10.81 21.22
CA LYS A 194 10.86 -10.63 22.40
C LYS A 194 12.30 -11.12 22.21
N ASP A 195 12.73 -11.35 20.97
CA ASP A 195 14.12 -11.68 20.63
C ASP A 195 14.93 -10.39 20.43
N ILE A 196 15.29 -9.77 21.55
CA ILE A 196 16.02 -8.50 21.56
C ILE A 196 17.44 -8.64 20.98
N GLN A 197 18.07 -9.83 21.11
CA GLN A 197 19.42 -10.03 20.57
C GLN A 197 19.42 -10.01 19.05
N SER A 198 18.52 -10.76 18.42
CA SER A 198 18.37 -10.75 16.96
C SER A 198 17.93 -9.37 16.44
N ALA A 199 17.07 -8.66 17.20
CA ALA A 199 16.68 -7.29 16.87
C ALA A 199 17.88 -6.33 16.81
N ARG A 200 18.76 -6.32 17.83
CA ARG A 200 19.96 -5.46 17.83
C ARG A 200 20.86 -5.77 16.64
N LYS A 201 21.14 -7.06 16.39
CA LYS A 201 21.97 -7.49 15.26
C LYS A 201 21.39 -7.05 13.91
N ALA A 202 20.08 -7.15 13.73
CA ALA A 202 19.41 -6.70 12.53
C ALA A 202 19.50 -5.17 12.36
N LEU A 203 19.36 -4.39 13.43
CA LEU A 203 19.51 -2.93 13.39
C LEU A 203 20.94 -2.49 13.09
N GLU A 204 21.93 -3.15 13.68
CA GLU A 204 23.36 -2.92 13.36
C GLU A 204 23.64 -3.22 11.88
N THR A 205 23.11 -4.32 11.35
CA THR A 205 23.22 -4.66 9.93
C THR A 205 22.55 -3.60 9.06
N SER A 206 21.35 -3.13 9.44
CA SER A 206 20.65 -2.04 8.75
C SER A 206 21.50 -0.77 8.67
N LEU A 207 22.14 -0.38 9.78
CA LEU A 207 23.01 0.79 9.85
C LEU A 207 24.29 0.64 9.03
N GLU A 208 24.86 -0.58 8.97
CA GLU A 208 26.02 -0.90 8.16
C GLU A 208 25.71 -0.75 6.67
N LYS A 209 24.56 -1.28 6.20
CA LYS A 209 24.19 -1.24 4.78
C LYS A 209 23.66 0.11 4.32
N GLY A 210 22.93 0.81 5.19
CA GLY A 210 22.24 2.06 4.86
C GLY A 210 22.87 3.32 5.45
N PHE A 211 24.19 3.32 5.68
CA PHE A 211 24.98 4.34 6.39
C PHE A 211 24.14 5.48 7.00
N GLY A 212 23.74 5.31 8.27
CA GLY A 212 22.95 6.31 8.98
C GLY A 212 21.45 6.27 8.71
N TYR A 213 20.90 5.12 8.31
CA TYR A 213 19.45 4.91 8.20
C TYR A 213 18.75 5.26 9.52
N TYR A 214 18.20 6.48 9.56
CA TYR A 214 17.71 7.12 10.78
C TYR A 214 16.69 6.28 11.56
N PRO A 215 15.72 5.59 10.92
CA PRO A 215 14.78 4.73 11.64
C PRO A 215 15.47 3.62 12.45
N ALA A 216 16.50 2.98 11.89
CA ALA A 216 17.23 1.92 12.59
C ALA A 216 18.04 2.46 13.77
N LYS A 217 18.68 3.62 13.60
CA LYS A 217 19.44 4.26 14.69
C LYS A 217 18.52 4.58 15.87
N LYS A 218 17.41 5.25 15.58
CA LYS A 218 16.42 5.64 16.59
C LYS A 218 15.90 4.41 17.36
N LEU A 219 15.52 3.36 16.65
CA LEU A 219 15.01 2.14 17.27
C LEU A 219 16.08 1.41 18.10
N LEU A 220 17.35 1.41 17.66
CA LEU A 220 18.44 0.81 18.42
C LEU A 220 18.69 1.55 19.74
N ASP A 221 18.65 2.88 19.71
CA ASP A 221 18.79 3.72 20.90
C ASP A 221 17.66 3.43 21.91
N GLU A 222 16.41 3.28 21.45
CA GLU A 222 15.26 2.92 22.29
C GLU A 222 15.44 1.56 22.99
N ILE A 223 16.00 0.56 22.30
CA ILE A 223 16.23 -0.79 22.87
C ILE A 223 17.44 -0.79 23.81
N ASN A 224 18.41 0.12 23.65
CA ASN A 224 19.55 0.25 24.57
C ASN A 224 19.18 0.96 25.87
N LEU A 225 18.12 1.76 25.88
CA LEU A 225 17.63 2.50 27.04
C LEU A 225 16.61 1.73 27.89
N SER A 226 16.07 0.61 27.39
CA SER A 226 15.11 -0.26 28.09
C SER A 226 15.79 -1.44 28.75
#